data_AF-A0A849DZU5-F1
#
_entry.id   AF-A0A849DZU5-F1
#
_cell.length_a   1.000
_cell.length_b   1.000
_cell.length_c   1.000
_cell.angle_alpha   90.00
_cell.angle_beta   90.00
_cell.angle_gamma   90.00
#
_symmetry.space_group_name_H-M   'P 1'
#
loop_
_entity.id
_entity.type
_entity.pdbx_description
1 polymer ?
#
loop_
_entity_poly.entity_id
_entity_poly.type
_entity_poly.pdbx_seq_one_letter_code
_entity_poly.pdbx_strand_id
1 'polypeptide(L)'
;MKGDAAAPVPLVIYGVPFYNLSFDETVEWIVARVRSGRPANIATANLDFVTKAWDDPELQRILIDADLVLADGFPIVRISPFFGPRLKGRVAGSDLTPMLAARAAQEGLSIYGLGGAQGVAEKAMAILKKRHPDLKIAGALSPDYSPLLEMDHRGILQSLEQAKPDILFVALGAPKQDKFISMHVRGWNVPVAMGVGASLDFITGEQRRAPLWIRRCQLESLWRICCSPRRLFVRYVANLRFLLSASRQMLQIHFMADKPLPFQTLDEADFARLAKSGITAERFQGLENESAAEELVERLRSSSAGHNLLLDLHAVPWLNSLELGALLEINKSCRARGKRLVLYAPRPKVMRLLQTCRLTDYFNTARRFDEVQSIIQNLVEHLDGGAIYEEGSLTLELPMELTAATLPVFEKEAEFIHHELQEQGILKTIAVDAAQLDFIDSSGLGFLIALKKVTQDEGVSMSIANLNTKPRRTFEIARVDKVLLHA
;
A
#
# COMPACT_ATOMS: atom_id res chain seq x y z
N MET A 1 -2.47 7.25 -29.16
CA MET A 1 -2.31 6.55 -27.87
C MET A 1 -3.65 6.60 -27.16
N LYS A 2 -4.36 5.47 -26.99
CA LYS A 2 -5.55 5.44 -26.13
C LYS A 2 -5.07 5.78 -24.71
N GLY A 3 -5.67 6.80 -24.10
CA GLY A 3 -5.25 7.33 -22.80
C GLY A 3 -5.22 6.24 -21.72
N ASP A 4 -4.33 6.42 -20.75
CA ASP A 4 -4.29 5.61 -19.53
C ASP A 4 -5.72 5.64 -18.92
N ALA A 5 -6.33 4.47 -18.73
CA ALA A 5 -7.64 4.41 -18.11
C ALA A 5 -7.47 4.84 -16.65
N ALA A 6 -7.90 6.07 -16.32
CA ALA A 6 -7.88 6.52 -14.93
C ALA A 6 -8.77 5.58 -14.12
N ALA A 7 -8.24 5.06 -13.01
CA ALA A 7 -9.07 4.36 -12.04
C ALA A 7 -10.05 5.38 -11.42
N PRO A 8 -11.29 4.98 -11.10
CA PRO A 8 -12.22 5.85 -10.41
C PRO A 8 -11.70 6.19 -9.01
N VAL A 9 -12.20 7.27 -8.42
CA VAL A 9 -11.88 7.59 -7.03
C VAL A 9 -12.37 6.44 -6.12
N PRO A 10 -11.52 5.89 -5.24
CA PRO A 10 -11.91 4.77 -4.40
C PRO A 10 -12.85 5.19 -3.26
N LEU A 11 -13.56 4.23 -2.68
CA LEU A 11 -14.35 4.39 -1.47
C LEU A 11 -13.56 3.86 -0.28
N VAL A 12 -13.25 4.73 0.68
CA VAL A 12 -12.52 4.33 1.89
C VAL A 12 -13.46 3.68 2.89
N ILE A 13 -13.21 2.40 3.19
CA ILE A 13 -13.94 1.63 4.19
C ILE A 13 -12.93 1.19 5.24
N TYR A 14 -13.08 1.67 6.47
CA TYR A 14 -12.18 1.35 7.59
C TYR A 14 -10.69 1.59 7.28
N GLY A 15 -10.39 2.66 6.53
CA GLY A 15 -9.01 3.03 6.15
C GLY A 15 -8.46 2.34 4.91
N VAL A 16 -9.22 1.43 4.26
CA VAL A 16 -8.81 0.75 3.02
C VAL A 16 -9.59 1.31 1.83
N PRO A 17 -8.92 1.78 0.75
CA PRO A 17 -9.58 2.39 -0.40
C PRO A 17 -10.06 1.36 -1.43
N PHE A 18 -11.36 1.04 -1.45
CA PHE A 18 -11.93 0.09 -2.42
C PHE A 18 -12.39 0.78 -3.70
N TYR A 19 -11.87 0.35 -4.85
CA TYR A 19 -12.24 0.92 -6.14
C TYR A 19 -13.58 0.38 -6.63
N ASN A 20 -14.45 1.29 -7.07
CA ASN A 20 -15.84 0.97 -7.41
C ASN A 20 -16.02 0.44 -8.84
N LEU A 21 -15.43 -0.73 -9.10
CA LEU A 21 -15.41 -1.37 -10.42
C LEU A 21 -16.19 -2.69 -10.44
N SER A 22 -16.78 -3.00 -11.60
CA SER A 22 -17.28 -4.33 -11.95
C SER A 22 -16.15 -5.23 -12.47
N PHE A 23 -16.43 -6.52 -12.68
CA PHE A 23 -15.44 -7.44 -13.27
C PHE A 23 -14.97 -6.98 -14.66
N ASP A 24 -15.90 -6.58 -15.52
CA ASP A 24 -15.58 -6.20 -16.90
C ASP A 24 -14.78 -4.89 -16.93
N GLU A 25 -15.18 -3.89 -16.14
CA GLU A 25 -14.43 -2.64 -16.00
C GLU A 25 -13.03 -2.89 -15.43
N THR A 26 -12.88 -3.82 -14.48
CA THR A 26 -11.58 -4.21 -13.92
C THR A 26 -10.69 -4.86 -14.98
N VAL A 27 -11.22 -5.79 -15.77
CA VAL A 27 -10.46 -6.46 -16.84
C VAL A 27 -10.01 -5.45 -17.89
N GLU A 28 -10.89 -4.55 -18.32
CA GLU A 28 -10.54 -3.50 -19.28
C GLU A 28 -9.49 -2.53 -18.73
N TRP A 29 -9.60 -2.14 -17.45
CA TRP A 29 -8.59 -1.33 -16.78
C TRP A 29 -7.22 -2.01 -16.77
N ILE A 30 -7.16 -3.30 -16.43
CA ILE A 30 -5.92 -4.08 -16.39
C ILE A 30 -5.29 -4.15 -17.79
N VAL A 31 -6.07 -4.46 -18.81
CA VAL A 31 -5.58 -4.53 -20.20
C VAL A 31 -5.06 -3.17 -20.67
N ALA A 32 -5.77 -2.08 -20.36
CA ALA A 32 -5.31 -0.73 -20.68
C ALA A 32 -3.99 -0.39 -19.97
N ARG A 33 -3.84 -0.81 -18.71
CA ARG A 33 -2.64 -0.57 -17.91
C ARG A 33 -1.43 -1.36 -18.41
N VAL A 34 -1.62 -2.63 -18.76
CA VAL A 34 -0.58 -3.44 -19.42
C VAL A 34 -0.10 -2.75 -20.70
N ARG A 35 -1.03 -2.27 -21.53
CA ARG A 35 -0.72 -1.60 -22.80
C ARG A 35 -0.03 -0.26 -22.64
N SER A 36 -0.27 0.46 -21.55
CA SER A 36 0.43 1.71 -21.26
C SER A 36 1.87 1.47 -20.78
N GLY A 37 2.22 0.22 -20.42
CA GLY A 37 3.53 -0.15 -19.89
C GLY A 37 3.82 0.42 -18.50
N ARG A 38 2.81 1.01 -17.85
CA ARG A 38 2.94 1.59 -16.51
C ARG A 38 2.72 0.49 -15.48
N PRO A 39 3.69 0.24 -14.58
CA PRO A 39 3.52 -0.70 -13.48
C PRO A 39 2.24 -0.44 -12.70
N ALA A 40 1.55 -1.50 -12.32
CA ALA A 40 0.44 -1.45 -11.38
C ALA A 40 0.40 -2.64 -10.43
N ASN A 41 0.07 -2.36 -9.18
CA ASN A 41 -0.23 -3.37 -8.16
C ASN A 41 -1.73 -3.45 -7.88
N ILE A 42 -2.24 -4.68 -7.83
CA ILE A 42 -3.67 -4.95 -7.62
C ILE A 42 -3.85 -5.89 -6.43
N ALA A 43 -4.63 -5.45 -5.46
CA ALA A 43 -5.01 -6.23 -4.29
C ALA A 43 -6.49 -6.64 -4.36
N THR A 44 -6.80 -7.91 -4.11
CA THR A 44 -8.18 -8.38 -3.98
C THR A 44 -8.53 -8.50 -2.50
N ALA A 45 -8.88 -7.38 -1.88
CA ALA A 45 -9.05 -7.27 -0.44
C ALA A 45 -10.45 -7.71 0.01
N ASN A 46 -10.49 -8.43 1.12
CA ASN A 46 -11.71 -8.79 1.83
C ASN A 46 -11.62 -8.33 3.30
N LEU A 47 -12.58 -8.70 4.15
CA LEU A 47 -12.59 -8.25 5.55
C LEU A 47 -11.34 -8.67 6.34
N ASP A 48 -10.70 -9.80 6.00
CA ASP A 48 -9.44 -10.22 6.63
C ASP A 48 -8.28 -9.25 6.31
N PHE A 49 -8.25 -8.69 5.10
CA PHE A 49 -7.28 -7.65 4.75
C PHE A 49 -7.48 -6.39 5.59
N VAL A 50 -8.73 -5.94 5.73
CA VAL A 50 -9.06 -4.75 6.54
C VAL A 50 -8.68 -4.98 8.00
N THR A 51 -9.00 -6.16 8.55
CA THR A 51 -8.64 -6.51 9.93
C THR A 51 -7.11 -6.55 10.13
N LYS A 52 -6.38 -7.15 9.19
CA LYS A 52 -4.91 -7.19 9.23
C LYS A 52 -4.28 -5.81 9.07
N ALA A 53 -4.76 -5.00 8.13
CA ALA A 53 -4.22 -3.66 7.85
C ALA A 53 -4.37 -2.73 9.06
N TRP A 54 -5.43 -2.90 9.86
CA TRP A 54 -5.58 -2.14 11.10
C TRP A 54 -4.48 -2.42 12.13
N ASP A 55 -3.88 -3.62 12.06
CA ASP A 55 -2.81 -4.04 12.94
C ASP A 55 -1.41 -4.05 12.30
N ASP A 56 -1.32 -3.89 10.99
CA ASP A 56 -0.09 -3.94 10.18
C ASP A 56 0.04 -2.64 9.36
N PRO A 57 0.78 -1.63 9.87
CA PRO A 57 0.93 -0.33 9.21
C PRO A 57 1.50 -0.43 7.78
N GLU A 58 2.40 -1.40 7.54
CA GLU A 58 2.96 -1.64 6.23
C GLU A 58 1.89 -2.14 5.27
N LEU A 59 1.09 -3.15 5.66
CA LEU A 59 -0.02 -3.63 4.83
C LEU A 59 -1.03 -2.50 4.55
N GLN A 60 -1.32 -1.67 5.54
CA GLN A 60 -2.20 -0.54 5.34
C GLN A 60 -1.65 0.43 4.29
N ARG A 61 -0.38 0.83 4.41
CA ARG A 61 0.28 1.70 3.44
C ARG A 61 0.28 1.09 2.04
N ILE A 62 0.54 -0.22 1.93
CA ILE A 62 0.49 -0.95 0.66
C ILE A 62 -0.90 -0.87 0.01
N LEU A 63 -1.97 -1.08 0.80
CA LEU A 63 -3.33 -1.01 0.27
C LEU A 63 -3.74 0.41 -0.10
N ILE A 64 -3.25 1.43 0.63
CA ILE A 64 -3.50 2.83 0.28
C ILE A 64 -2.77 3.22 -1.01
N ASP A 65 -1.51 2.79 -1.16
CA ASP A 65 -0.68 3.13 -2.30
C ASP A 65 -0.97 2.24 -3.53
N ALA A 66 -1.78 1.19 -3.38
CA ALA A 66 -2.16 0.30 -4.48
C ALA A 66 -2.88 1.03 -5.62
N ASP A 67 -2.66 0.61 -6.86
CA ASP A 67 -3.36 1.17 -8.02
C ASP A 67 -4.80 0.69 -8.13
N LEU A 68 -5.07 -0.54 -7.67
CA LEU A 68 -6.44 -1.02 -7.46
C LEU A 68 -6.53 -1.90 -6.22
N VAL A 69 -7.52 -1.63 -5.38
CA VAL A 69 -8.00 -2.55 -4.34
C VAL A 69 -9.44 -2.93 -4.64
N LEU A 70 -9.63 -4.20 -4.98
CA LEU A 70 -10.90 -4.77 -5.40
C LEU A 70 -11.61 -5.44 -4.21
N ALA A 71 -12.93 -5.30 -4.15
CA ALA A 71 -13.74 -5.88 -3.09
C ALA A 71 -13.99 -7.39 -3.32
N ASP A 72 -13.15 -8.25 -2.74
CA ASP A 72 -13.24 -9.73 -2.84
C ASP A 72 -14.30 -10.34 -1.91
N GLY A 73 -14.78 -9.59 -0.90
CA GLY A 73 -15.71 -10.08 0.11
C GLY A 73 -17.07 -9.38 0.12
N PHE A 74 -18.16 -10.16 0.17
CA PHE A 74 -19.52 -9.64 0.38
C PHE A 74 -19.69 -8.76 1.64
N PRO A 75 -19.04 -9.03 2.79
CA PRO A 75 -19.17 -8.17 3.95
C PRO A 75 -18.82 -6.71 3.66
N ILE A 76 -17.75 -6.45 2.90
CA ILE A 76 -17.32 -5.10 2.52
C ILE A 76 -18.35 -4.42 1.62
N VAL A 77 -18.84 -5.13 0.59
CA VAL A 77 -19.86 -4.62 -0.33
C VAL A 77 -21.16 -4.29 0.40
N ARG A 78 -21.56 -5.09 1.40
CA ARG A 78 -22.79 -4.87 2.17
C ARG A 78 -22.68 -3.69 3.13
N ILE A 79 -21.51 -3.43 3.70
CA ILE A 79 -21.33 -2.32 4.64
C ILE A 79 -21.00 -1.00 3.96
N SER A 80 -20.57 -0.99 2.69
CA SER A 80 -20.15 0.24 2.00
C SER A 80 -21.17 1.39 2.05
N PRO A 81 -22.50 1.16 1.94
CA PRO A 81 -23.48 2.24 2.00
C PRO A 81 -23.53 3.01 3.33
N PHE A 82 -22.99 2.43 4.42
CA PHE A 82 -22.90 3.12 5.70
C PHE A 82 -21.80 4.20 5.73
N PHE A 83 -20.87 4.17 4.77
CA PHE A 83 -19.75 5.10 4.71
C PHE A 83 -19.90 6.15 3.60
N GLY A 84 -20.77 5.91 2.62
CA GLY A 84 -20.96 6.77 1.45
C GLY A 84 -21.62 6.01 0.30
N PRO A 85 -21.19 6.21 -0.96
CA PRO A 85 -21.71 5.48 -2.10
C PRO A 85 -21.64 3.95 -1.97
N ARG A 86 -22.51 3.26 -2.72
CA ARG A 86 -22.55 1.80 -2.74
C ARG A 86 -21.54 1.23 -3.74
N LEU A 87 -20.76 0.24 -3.31
CA LEU A 87 -19.92 -0.54 -4.21
C LEU A 87 -20.80 -1.33 -5.20
N LYS A 88 -20.45 -1.29 -6.49
CA LYS A 88 -21.16 -1.97 -7.61
C LYS A 88 -21.31 -3.47 -7.35
N GLY A 89 -20.30 -4.11 -6.76
CA GLY A 89 -20.37 -5.53 -6.45
C GLY A 89 -19.09 -6.11 -5.89
N ARG A 90 -19.10 -7.44 -5.75
CA ARG A 90 -17.93 -8.23 -5.36
C ARG A 90 -17.10 -8.55 -6.60
N VAL A 91 -15.83 -8.16 -6.59
CA VAL A 91 -14.83 -8.55 -7.59
C VAL A 91 -13.82 -9.47 -6.93
N ALA A 92 -14.09 -10.77 -7.00
CA ALA A 92 -13.28 -11.78 -6.33
C ALA A 92 -12.06 -12.18 -7.16
N GLY A 93 -10.87 -12.24 -6.54
CA GLY A 93 -9.63 -12.63 -7.23
C GLY A 93 -9.73 -14.02 -7.88
N SER A 94 -10.42 -14.93 -7.21
CA SER A 94 -10.68 -16.30 -7.71
C SER A 94 -11.58 -16.39 -8.94
N ASP A 95 -12.38 -15.36 -9.21
CA ASP A 95 -13.20 -15.23 -10.41
C ASP A 95 -12.45 -14.40 -11.48
N LEU A 96 -11.75 -13.34 -11.05
CA LEU A 96 -11.00 -12.45 -11.94
C LEU A 96 -9.81 -13.14 -12.60
N THR A 97 -9.08 -14.00 -11.88
CA THR A 97 -7.89 -14.70 -12.41
C THR A 97 -8.18 -15.48 -13.70
N PRO A 98 -9.17 -16.39 -13.77
CA PRO A 98 -9.50 -17.08 -15.02
C PRO A 98 -10.12 -16.17 -16.09
N MET A 99 -10.89 -15.13 -15.70
CA MET A 99 -11.43 -14.15 -16.67
C MET A 99 -10.31 -13.38 -17.36
N LEU A 100 -9.33 -12.93 -16.59
CA LEU A 100 -8.18 -12.20 -17.11
C LEU A 100 -7.28 -13.10 -17.96
N ALA A 101 -7.15 -14.39 -17.64
CA ALA A 101 -6.46 -15.36 -18.50
C ALA A 101 -7.17 -15.53 -19.87
N ALA A 102 -8.50 -15.58 -19.88
CA ALA A 102 -9.26 -15.62 -21.13
C ALA A 102 -9.07 -14.33 -21.96
N ARG A 103 -9.11 -13.15 -21.30
CA ARG A 103 -8.87 -11.86 -21.95
C ARG A 103 -7.44 -11.74 -22.48
N ALA A 104 -6.45 -12.16 -21.71
CA ALA A 104 -5.04 -12.16 -22.10
C ALA A 104 -4.80 -13.01 -23.36
N ALA A 105 -5.46 -14.16 -23.48
CA ALA A 105 -5.39 -14.98 -24.70
C ALA A 105 -5.91 -14.24 -25.94
N GLN A 106 -7.02 -13.50 -25.81
CA GLN A 106 -7.59 -12.70 -26.90
C GLN A 106 -6.70 -11.51 -27.28
N GLU A 107 -6.09 -10.88 -26.28
CA GLU A 107 -5.26 -9.67 -26.45
C GLU A 107 -3.79 -9.99 -26.75
N GLY A 108 -3.42 -11.27 -26.79
CA GLY A 108 -2.05 -11.72 -27.05
C GLY A 108 -1.06 -11.40 -25.91
N LEU A 109 -1.57 -11.18 -24.70
CA LEU A 109 -0.80 -10.87 -23.48
C LEU A 109 -0.29 -12.15 -22.81
N SER A 110 0.85 -12.03 -22.13
CA SER A 110 1.53 -13.11 -21.45
C SER A 110 1.31 -13.10 -19.94
N ILE A 111 1.18 -14.30 -19.35
CA ILE A 111 0.95 -14.47 -17.91
C ILE A 111 2.08 -15.26 -17.26
N TYR A 112 2.47 -14.84 -16.06
CA TYR A 112 3.35 -15.58 -15.17
C TYR A 112 2.64 -15.92 -13.86
N GLY A 113 2.78 -17.16 -13.39
CA GLY A 113 2.28 -17.61 -12.08
C GLY A 113 3.39 -17.73 -11.04
N LEU A 114 3.27 -17.02 -9.91
CA LEU A 114 4.23 -17.09 -8.81
C LEU A 114 3.51 -17.54 -7.52
N GLY A 115 4.02 -18.56 -6.84
CA GLY A 115 3.50 -19.01 -5.53
C GLY A 115 2.69 -20.29 -5.57
N GLY A 116 1.87 -20.50 -4.54
CA GLY A 116 1.24 -21.79 -4.25
C GLY A 116 2.24 -22.82 -3.68
N ALA A 117 1.74 -24.02 -3.35
CA ALA A 117 2.62 -25.14 -2.99
C ALA A 117 3.47 -25.57 -4.20
N GLN A 118 4.53 -26.35 -3.95
CA GLN A 118 5.42 -26.84 -4.99
C GLN A 118 4.66 -27.43 -6.19
N GLY A 119 4.89 -26.90 -7.39
CA GLY A 119 4.24 -27.33 -8.62
C GLY A 119 2.84 -26.74 -8.89
N VAL A 120 2.26 -25.97 -7.97
CA VAL A 120 0.89 -25.44 -8.13
C VAL A 120 0.84 -24.35 -9.20
N ALA A 121 1.81 -23.45 -9.26
CA ALA A 121 1.82 -22.39 -10.26
C ALA A 121 1.94 -22.97 -11.67
N GLU A 122 2.84 -23.93 -11.85
CA GLU A 122 3.11 -24.62 -13.11
C GLU A 122 1.87 -25.38 -13.59
N LYS A 123 1.24 -26.16 -12.70
CA LYS A 123 -0.02 -26.86 -12.99
C LYS A 123 -1.14 -25.88 -13.33
N ALA A 124 -1.27 -24.77 -12.60
CA ALA A 124 -2.31 -23.77 -12.84
C ALA A 124 -2.15 -23.13 -14.22
N MET A 125 -0.93 -22.74 -14.58
CA MET A 125 -0.62 -22.16 -15.90
C MET A 125 -0.87 -23.17 -17.03
N ALA A 126 -0.51 -24.44 -16.84
CA ALA A 126 -0.80 -25.51 -17.80
C ALA A 126 -2.32 -25.72 -18.01
N ILE A 127 -3.11 -25.68 -16.93
CA ILE A 127 -4.57 -25.78 -17.01
C ILE A 127 -5.16 -24.58 -17.76
N LEU A 128 -4.68 -23.36 -17.49
CA LEU A 128 -5.13 -22.16 -18.19
C LEU A 128 -4.79 -22.22 -19.68
N LYS A 129 -3.57 -22.66 -20.05
CA LYS A 129 -3.15 -22.88 -21.44
C LYS A 129 -4.00 -23.93 -22.15
N LYS A 130 -4.38 -25.01 -21.46
CA LYS A 130 -5.29 -26.02 -22.02
C LYS A 130 -6.70 -25.47 -22.27
N ARG A 131 -7.19 -24.58 -21.40
CA ARG A 131 -8.50 -23.93 -21.55
C ARG A 131 -8.50 -22.84 -22.63
N HIS A 132 -7.37 -22.16 -22.80
CA HIS A 132 -7.17 -21.07 -23.75
C HIS A 132 -5.90 -21.32 -24.57
N PRO A 133 -5.98 -22.06 -25.69
CA PRO A 133 -4.81 -22.45 -26.48
C PRO A 133 -3.94 -21.27 -26.95
N ASP A 134 -4.53 -20.10 -27.17
CA ASP A 134 -3.81 -18.89 -27.61
C ASP A 134 -3.12 -18.13 -26.45
N LEU A 135 -3.39 -18.50 -25.20
CA LEU A 135 -2.80 -17.84 -24.03
C LEU A 135 -1.28 -17.99 -24.02
N LYS A 136 -0.53 -16.90 -23.90
CA LYS A 136 0.93 -16.96 -23.73
C LYS A 136 1.24 -17.15 -22.24
N ILE A 137 1.97 -18.22 -21.92
CA ILE A 137 2.52 -18.43 -20.58
C ILE A 137 3.98 -18.02 -20.63
N ALA A 138 4.33 -16.94 -19.93
CA ALA A 138 5.70 -16.44 -19.82
C ALA A 138 6.55 -17.32 -18.89
N GLY A 139 5.91 -17.91 -17.87
CA GLY A 139 6.56 -18.82 -16.94
C GLY A 139 5.70 -19.12 -15.72
N ALA A 140 6.25 -19.93 -14.83
CA ALA A 140 5.67 -20.20 -13.53
C ALA A 140 6.76 -20.58 -12.54
N LEU A 141 6.57 -20.24 -11.27
CA LEU A 141 7.49 -20.59 -10.20
C LEU A 141 6.73 -20.75 -8.88
N SER A 142 6.81 -21.92 -8.27
CA SER A 142 6.36 -22.15 -6.89
C SER A 142 7.57 -22.22 -5.94
N PRO A 143 7.96 -21.08 -5.30
CA PRO A 143 9.08 -21.06 -4.36
C PRO A 143 8.74 -21.85 -3.08
N ASP A 144 9.78 -22.29 -2.38
CA ASP A 144 9.64 -22.95 -1.09
C ASP A 144 8.97 -22.03 -0.06
N TYR A 145 8.32 -22.65 0.92
CA TYR A 145 7.69 -21.91 2.00
C TYR A 145 8.75 -21.37 2.97
N SER A 146 9.08 -20.08 2.84
CA SER A 146 9.91 -19.35 3.79
C SER A 146 9.25 -18.03 4.25
N PRO A 147 9.68 -17.43 5.38
CA PRO A 147 9.34 -16.05 5.72
C PRO A 147 9.68 -15.08 4.59
N LEU A 148 8.96 -13.94 4.50
CA LEU A 148 9.11 -13.00 3.38
C LEU A 148 10.57 -12.56 3.16
N LEU A 149 11.26 -12.15 4.23
CA LEU A 149 12.63 -11.63 4.14
C LEU A 149 13.67 -12.73 3.84
N GLU A 150 13.32 -14.00 4.01
CA GLU A 150 14.20 -15.16 3.79
C GLU A 150 13.96 -15.84 2.43
N MET A 151 13.05 -15.30 1.61
CA MET A 151 12.83 -15.81 0.26
C MET A 151 14.03 -15.53 -0.64
N ASP A 152 14.23 -16.39 -1.64
CA ASP A 152 15.16 -16.13 -2.74
C ASP A 152 14.57 -15.07 -3.70
N HIS A 153 14.56 -13.82 -3.24
CA HIS A 153 14.07 -12.68 -4.04
C HIS A 153 14.87 -12.53 -5.33
N ARG A 154 16.20 -12.70 -5.27
CA ARG A 154 17.08 -12.55 -6.43
C ARG A 154 16.76 -13.57 -7.52
N GLY A 155 16.61 -14.85 -7.17
CA GLY A 155 16.25 -15.90 -8.13
C GLY A 155 14.86 -15.67 -8.73
N ILE A 156 13.89 -15.24 -7.92
CA ILE A 156 12.53 -14.91 -8.41
C ILE A 156 12.58 -13.73 -9.39
N LEU A 157 13.29 -12.66 -9.04
CA LEU A 157 13.43 -11.47 -9.90
C LEU A 157 14.15 -11.80 -11.21
N GLN A 158 15.21 -12.59 -11.17
CA GLN A 158 15.94 -13.03 -12.36
C GLN A 158 15.03 -13.84 -13.31
N SER A 159 14.20 -14.73 -12.76
CA SER A 159 13.23 -15.49 -13.55
C SER A 159 12.21 -14.58 -14.22
N LEU A 160 11.70 -13.57 -13.50
CA LEU A 160 10.73 -12.60 -14.03
C LEU A 160 11.34 -11.69 -15.10
N GLU A 161 12.59 -11.24 -14.91
CA GLU A 161 13.32 -10.42 -15.87
C GLU A 161 13.59 -11.16 -17.19
N GLN A 162 13.89 -12.47 -17.11
CA GLN A 162 14.06 -13.32 -18.28
C GLN A 162 12.72 -13.58 -19.00
N ALA A 163 11.65 -13.82 -18.23
CA ALA A 163 10.34 -14.16 -18.77
C ALA A 163 9.57 -12.96 -19.36
N LYS A 164 9.81 -11.74 -18.85
CA LYS A 164 9.15 -10.48 -19.24
C LYS A 164 7.62 -10.60 -19.37
N PRO A 165 6.92 -11.03 -18.31
CA PRO A 165 5.48 -11.18 -18.38
C PRO A 165 4.74 -9.84 -18.43
N ASP A 166 3.61 -9.82 -19.13
CA ASP A 166 2.69 -8.68 -19.12
C ASP A 166 1.89 -8.62 -17.81
N ILE A 167 1.49 -9.80 -17.30
CA ILE A 167 0.69 -9.95 -16.09
C ILE A 167 1.33 -11.00 -15.18
N LEU A 168 1.51 -10.64 -13.90
CA LEU A 168 2.02 -11.52 -12.86
C LEU A 168 0.94 -11.81 -11.82
N PHE A 169 0.62 -13.10 -11.64
CA PHE A 169 -0.22 -13.59 -10.56
C PHE A 169 0.63 -14.04 -9.38
N VAL A 170 0.43 -13.42 -8.21
CA VAL A 170 1.18 -13.73 -6.99
C VAL A 170 0.26 -14.43 -5.96
N ALA A 171 0.56 -15.68 -5.67
CA ALA A 171 -0.20 -16.59 -4.81
C ALA A 171 0.60 -17.00 -3.56
N LEU A 172 1.23 -16.01 -2.90
CA LEU A 172 1.99 -16.23 -1.65
C LEU A 172 1.11 -16.11 -0.39
N GLY A 173 -0.15 -15.70 -0.56
CA GLY A 173 -1.11 -15.47 0.52
C GLY A 173 -0.97 -14.09 1.17
N ALA A 174 -2.08 -13.55 1.66
CA ALA A 174 -2.11 -12.23 2.29
C ALA A 174 -1.68 -12.29 3.77
N PRO A 175 -0.81 -11.38 4.24
CA PRO A 175 -0.31 -10.17 3.55
C PRO A 175 1.01 -10.35 2.79
N LYS A 176 1.62 -11.54 2.83
CA LYS A 176 2.95 -11.82 2.25
C LYS A 176 3.04 -11.46 0.77
N GLN A 177 2.02 -11.80 -0.03
CA GLN A 177 1.96 -11.49 -1.46
C GLN A 177 1.97 -9.98 -1.74
N ASP A 178 1.26 -9.21 -0.91
CA ASP A 178 1.06 -7.77 -1.13
C ASP A 178 2.33 -7.01 -0.73
N LYS A 179 2.98 -7.43 0.36
CA LYS A 179 4.31 -6.97 0.76
C LYS A 179 5.36 -7.33 -0.31
N PHE A 180 5.37 -8.58 -0.78
CA PHE A 180 6.28 -9.00 -1.84
C PHE A 180 6.11 -8.18 -3.13
N ILE A 181 4.88 -7.93 -3.56
CA ILE A 181 4.61 -7.05 -4.71
C ILE A 181 5.12 -5.64 -4.42
N SER A 182 4.78 -5.05 -3.27
CA SER A 182 5.20 -3.69 -2.92
C SER A 182 6.72 -3.50 -2.92
N MET A 183 7.46 -4.48 -2.41
CA MET A 183 8.93 -4.47 -2.37
C MET A 183 9.55 -4.38 -3.78
N HIS A 184 8.90 -4.98 -4.79
CA HIS A 184 9.51 -5.18 -6.11
C HIS A 184 8.79 -4.45 -7.25
N VAL A 185 7.58 -3.91 -7.03
CA VAL A 185 6.73 -3.38 -8.11
C VAL A 185 7.39 -2.27 -8.92
N ARG A 186 8.23 -1.46 -8.27
CA ARG A 186 8.96 -0.36 -8.91
C ARG A 186 10.30 -0.79 -9.54
N GLY A 187 10.84 -1.94 -9.13
CA GLY A 187 12.12 -2.46 -9.61
C GLY A 187 11.99 -3.46 -10.75
N TRP A 188 10.87 -4.21 -10.82
CA TRP A 188 10.64 -5.14 -11.93
C TRP A 188 9.93 -4.47 -13.11
N ASN A 189 10.28 -4.85 -14.34
CA ASN A 189 9.62 -4.33 -15.55
C ASN A 189 8.30 -5.04 -15.86
N VAL A 190 7.56 -5.48 -14.83
CA VAL A 190 6.27 -6.16 -15.00
C VAL A 190 5.14 -5.13 -15.01
N PRO A 191 4.35 -5.00 -16.10
CA PRO A 191 3.31 -3.98 -16.20
C PRO A 191 2.20 -4.12 -15.14
N VAL A 192 1.74 -5.34 -14.84
CA VAL A 192 0.71 -5.56 -13.81
C VAL A 192 1.06 -6.74 -12.92
N ALA A 193 1.03 -6.53 -11.60
CA ALA A 193 1.13 -7.57 -10.59
C ALA A 193 -0.13 -7.61 -9.73
N MET A 194 -0.75 -8.79 -9.63
CA MET A 194 -1.99 -9.00 -8.88
C MET A 194 -1.81 -10.07 -7.80
N GLY A 195 -2.13 -9.74 -6.56
CA GLY A 195 -2.20 -10.69 -5.46
C GLY A 195 -3.45 -11.56 -5.60
N VAL A 196 -3.29 -12.84 -5.93
CA VAL A 196 -4.42 -13.75 -6.23
C VAL A 196 -4.74 -14.74 -5.12
N GLY A 197 -3.99 -14.73 -4.01
CA GLY A 197 -4.22 -15.64 -2.88
C GLY A 197 -4.28 -17.10 -3.32
N ALA A 198 -5.32 -17.82 -2.91
CA ALA A 198 -5.51 -19.25 -3.24
C ALA A 198 -6.10 -19.52 -4.63
N SER A 199 -6.12 -18.53 -5.53
CA SER A 199 -6.76 -18.69 -6.85
C SER A 199 -6.06 -19.74 -7.71
N LEU A 200 -4.74 -19.87 -7.63
CA LEU A 200 -3.99 -20.91 -8.35
C LEU A 200 -4.35 -22.30 -7.82
N ASP A 201 -4.46 -22.48 -6.50
CA ASP A 201 -4.92 -23.73 -5.87
C ASP A 201 -6.34 -24.11 -6.29
N PHE A 202 -7.22 -23.14 -6.49
CA PHE A 202 -8.58 -23.39 -6.97
C PHE A 202 -8.60 -23.81 -8.45
N ILE A 203 -7.67 -23.32 -9.27
CA ILE A 203 -7.55 -23.70 -10.67
C ILE A 203 -7.05 -25.15 -10.79
N THR A 204 -6.06 -25.53 -9.97
CA THR A 204 -5.52 -26.90 -9.94
C THR A 204 -6.45 -27.91 -9.27
N GLY A 205 -7.39 -27.43 -8.45
CA GLY A 205 -8.31 -28.29 -7.69
C GLY A 205 -7.74 -28.81 -6.37
N GLU A 206 -6.50 -28.42 -6.03
CA GLU A 206 -5.84 -28.73 -4.74
C GLU A 206 -6.66 -28.17 -3.57
N GLN A 207 -7.33 -27.03 -3.77
CA GLN A 207 -8.37 -26.53 -2.87
C GLN A 207 -9.76 -26.59 -3.52
N ARG A 208 -10.73 -27.17 -2.81
CA ARG A 208 -12.13 -27.24 -3.27
C ARG A 208 -12.83 -25.90 -3.06
N ARG A 209 -13.19 -25.25 -4.17
CA ARG A 209 -14.05 -24.06 -4.15
C ARG A 209 -15.50 -24.41 -3.81
N ALA A 210 -16.23 -23.47 -3.22
CA ALA A 210 -17.65 -23.67 -2.93
C ALA A 210 -18.47 -23.89 -4.22
N PRO A 211 -19.45 -24.81 -4.23
CA PRO A 211 -20.43 -24.95 -5.30
C PRO A 211 -21.08 -23.62 -5.72
N LEU A 212 -21.49 -23.49 -6.98
CA LEU A 212 -22.06 -22.24 -7.52
C LEU A 212 -23.28 -21.75 -6.75
N TRP A 213 -24.16 -22.65 -6.31
CA TRP A 213 -25.35 -22.28 -5.53
C TRP A 213 -24.98 -21.69 -4.15
N ILE A 214 -23.97 -22.25 -3.47
CA ILE A 214 -23.43 -21.71 -2.21
C ILE A 214 -22.81 -20.33 -2.42
N ARG A 215 -22.07 -20.15 -3.52
CA ARG A 215 -21.49 -18.86 -3.90
C ARG A 215 -22.57 -17.81 -4.18
N ARG A 216 -23.63 -18.18 -4.91
CA ARG A 216 -24.79 -17.30 -5.18
C ARG A 216 -25.54 -16.92 -3.91
N CYS A 217 -25.66 -17.84 -2.96
CA CYS A 217 -26.20 -17.57 -1.62
C CYS A 217 -25.24 -16.78 -0.71
N GLN A 218 -24.04 -16.42 -1.17
CA GLN A 218 -23.01 -15.69 -0.42
C GLN A 218 -22.50 -16.45 0.82
N LEU A 219 -22.68 -17.79 0.84
CA LEU A 219 -22.30 -18.69 1.93
C LEU A 219 -20.92 -19.34 1.72
N GLU A 220 -20.14 -18.85 0.75
CA GLU A 220 -18.78 -19.36 0.47
C GLU A 220 -17.88 -19.28 1.72
N SER A 221 -18.06 -18.26 2.56
CA SER A 221 -17.36 -18.17 3.84
C SER A 221 -17.70 -19.33 4.79
N LEU A 222 -18.98 -19.72 4.89
CA LEU A 222 -19.43 -20.82 5.72
C LEU A 222 -18.90 -22.17 5.21
N TRP A 223 -18.97 -22.38 3.89
CA TRP A 223 -18.38 -23.55 3.24
C TRP A 223 -16.89 -23.70 3.56
N ARG A 224 -16.13 -22.60 3.48
CA ARG A 224 -14.70 -22.63 3.81
C ARG A 224 -14.47 -23.00 5.26
N ILE A 225 -15.25 -22.45 6.21
CA ILE A 225 -15.15 -22.84 7.64
C ILE A 225 -15.32 -24.36 7.78
N CYS A 226 -16.33 -24.95 7.13
CA CYS A 226 -16.54 -26.39 7.19
C CYS A 226 -15.35 -27.19 6.63
N CYS A 227 -14.69 -26.70 5.57
CA CYS A 227 -13.53 -27.37 4.97
C CYS A 227 -12.21 -27.17 5.73
N SER A 228 -12.06 -26.11 6.52
CA SER A 228 -10.82 -25.83 7.27
C SER A 228 -11.12 -25.11 8.59
N PRO A 229 -11.78 -25.79 9.55
CA PRO A 229 -12.42 -25.15 10.70
C PRO A 229 -11.41 -24.49 11.64
N ARG A 230 -10.29 -25.14 11.97
CA ARG A 230 -9.31 -24.61 12.95
C ARG A 230 -8.72 -23.26 12.52
N ARG A 231 -8.22 -23.18 11.29
CA ARG A 231 -7.57 -21.96 10.77
C ARG A 231 -8.59 -20.84 10.50
N LEU A 232 -9.73 -21.19 9.92
CA LEU A 232 -10.69 -20.18 9.49
C LEU A 232 -11.57 -19.67 10.63
N PHE A 233 -11.87 -20.49 11.64
CA PHE A 233 -12.63 -20.05 12.80
C PHE A 233 -11.93 -18.88 13.51
N VAL A 234 -10.62 -19.00 13.78
CA VAL A 234 -9.82 -17.92 14.39
C VAL A 234 -9.92 -16.64 13.56
N ARG A 235 -9.79 -16.76 12.24
CA ARG A 235 -9.93 -15.64 11.31
C ARG A 235 -11.31 -14.98 11.39
N TYR A 236 -12.40 -15.76 11.36
CA TYR A 236 -13.76 -15.21 11.39
C TYR A 236 -14.10 -14.56 12.73
N VAL A 237 -13.63 -15.12 13.84
CA VAL A 237 -13.77 -14.50 15.17
C VAL A 237 -13.02 -13.17 15.23
N ALA A 238 -11.78 -13.12 14.72
CA ALA A 238 -11.03 -11.88 14.63
C ALA A 238 -11.76 -10.83 13.78
N ASN A 239 -12.24 -11.21 12.59
CA ASN A 239 -13.01 -10.33 11.70
C ASN A 239 -14.31 -9.83 12.33
N LEU A 240 -15.02 -10.67 13.09
CA LEU A 240 -16.25 -10.26 13.77
C LEU A 240 -15.97 -9.30 14.92
N ARG A 241 -14.96 -9.61 15.76
CA ARG A 241 -14.52 -8.72 16.85
C ARG A 241 -14.09 -7.36 16.30
N PHE A 242 -13.34 -7.39 15.20
CA PHE A 242 -12.93 -6.21 14.46
C PHE A 242 -14.15 -5.41 14.00
N LEU A 243 -15.06 -6.03 13.25
CA LEU A 243 -16.23 -5.37 12.67
C LEU A 243 -17.08 -4.71 13.77
N LEU A 244 -17.33 -5.41 14.88
CA LEU A 244 -18.07 -4.86 16.02
C LEU A 244 -17.35 -3.65 16.66
N SER A 245 -16.05 -3.76 16.91
CA SER A 245 -15.27 -2.67 17.52
C SER A 245 -15.19 -1.45 16.60
N ALA A 246 -14.83 -1.67 15.33
CA ALA A 246 -14.69 -0.61 14.33
C ALA A 246 -16.04 0.07 14.03
N SER A 247 -17.13 -0.70 13.92
CA SER A 247 -18.47 -0.15 13.71
C SER A 247 -18.93 0.66 14.91
N ARG A 248 -18.66 0.18 16.14
CA ARG A 248 -18.97 0.94 17.36
C ARG A 248 -18.23 2.28 17.40
N GLN A 249 -16.93 2.28 17.09
CA GLN A 249 -16.15 3.52 17.02
C GLN A 249 -16.71 4.47 15.94
N MET A 250 -17.04 3.95 14.76
CA MET A 250 -17.59 4.75 13.67
C MET A 250 -18.95 5.38 14.05
N LEU A 251 -19.84 4.60 14.68
CA LEU A 251 -21.12 5.11 15.18
C LEU A 251 -20.93 6.18 16.27
N GLN A 252 -19.99 5.95 17.20
CA GLN A 252 -19.67 6.94 18.24
C GLN A 252 -19.18 8.25 17.63
N ILE A 253 -18.36 8.20 16.58
CA ILE A 253 -17.91 9.41 15.88
C ILE A 253 -19.07 10.04 15.15
N HIS A 254 -19.90 9.27 14.43
CA HIS A 254 -21.03 9.80 13.68
C HIS A 254 -22.00 10.61 14.57
N PHE A 255 -22.32 10.11 15.77
CA PHE A 255 -23.17 10.80 16.74
C PHE A 255 -22.44 11.83 17.62
N MET A 256 -21.13 11.99 17.44
CA MET A 256 -20.40 13.02 18.16
C MET A 256 -20.82 14.41 17.70
N ALA A 257 -21.05 15.30 18.68
CA ALA A 257 -21.32 16.71 18.44
C ALA A 257 -20.15 17.33 17.66
N ASP A 258 -20.47 18.00 16.56
CA ASP A 258 -19.48 18.77 15.82
C ASP A 258 -19.11 20.03 16.61
N LYS A 259 -17.81 20.33 16.64
CA LYS A 259 -17.26 21.49 17.35
C LYS A 259 -16.40 22.25 16.36
N PRO A 260 -16.86 23.41 15.86
CA PRO A 260 -16.04 24.25 15.00
C PRO A 260 -14.79 24.69 15.77
N LEU A 261 -13.68 24.84 15.05
CA LEU A 261 -12.43 25.30 15.64
C LEU A 261 -12.54 26.80 15.96
N PRO A 262 -11.97 27.27 17.08
CA PRO A 262 -12.04 28.68 17.48
C PRO A 262 -11.08 29.59 16.70
N PHE A 263 -10.27 29.06 15.79
CA PHE A 263 -9.19 29.78 15.10
C PHE A 263 -9.63 30.40 13.77
N GLN A 264 -8.81 31.31 13.25
CA GLN A 264 -9.07 32.09 12.05
C GLN A 264 -9.08 31.19 10.80
N THR A 265 -10.17 31.25 10.03
CA THR A 265 -10.20 30.74 8.64
C THR A 265 -9.11 31.44 7.84
N LEU A 266 -8.39 30.70 6.99
CA LEU A 266 -7.47 31.32 6.03
C LEU A 266 -8.25 32.31 5.18
N ASP A 267 -7.75 33.53 5.05
CA ASP A 267 -8.29 34.53 4.14
C ASP A 267 -7.56 34.55 2.80
N GLU A 268 -8.00 35.40 1.88
CA GLU A 268 -7.37 35.53 0.55
C GLU A 268 -5.92 36.04 0.64
N ALA A 269 -5.59 36.82 1.66
CA ALA A 269 -4.22 37.29 1.87
C ALA A 269 -3.31 36.15 2.33
N ASP A 270 -3.81 35.23 3.15
CA ASP A 270 -3.10 34.01 3.55
C ASP A 270 -2.86 33.08 2.36
N PHE A 271 -3.86 32.88 1.49
CA PHE A 271 -3.69 32.11 0.25
C PHE A 271 -2.65 32.75 -0.67
N ALA A 272 -2.66 34.07 -0.83
CA ALA A 272 -1.65 34.78 -1.61
C ALA A 272 -0.24 34.65 -1.01
N ARG A 273 -0.11 34.60 0.33
CA ARG A 273 1.19 34.36 1.01
C ARG A 273 1.68 32.93 0.75
N LEU A 274 0.82 31.93 0.90
CA LEU A 274 1.16 30.52 0.63
C LEU A 274 1.61 30.30 -0.81
N ALA A 275 0.92 30.91 -1.78
CA ALA A 275 1.29 30.82 -3.18
C ALA A 275 2.72 31.35 -3.45
N LYS A 276 3.12 32.45 -2.79
CA LYS A 276 4.50 32.98 -2.88
C LYS A 276 5.55 32.05 -2.28
N SER A 277 5.16 31.22 -1.31
CA SER A 277 6.03 30.20 -0.69
C SER A 277 5.99 28.85 -1.43
N GLY A 278 5.41 28.79 -2.63
CA GLY A 278 5.33 27.54 -3.41
C GLY A 278 4.31 26.54 -2.87
N ILE A 279 3.27 27.03 -2.18
CA ILE A 279 2.16 26.23 -1.66
C ILE A 279 0.87 26.66 -2.35
N THR A 280 0.27 25.76 -3.11
CA THR A 280 -1.08 25.93 -3.62
C THR A 280 -2.06 25.63 -2.49
N ALA A 281 -2.96 26.55 -2.18
CA ALA A 281 -3.94 26.39 -1.12
C ALA A 281 -5.35 26.43 -1.70
N GLU A 282 -6.24 25.55 -1.22
CA GLU A 282 -7.62 25.48 -1.67
C GLU A 282 -8.56 25.09 -0.52
N ARG A 283 -9.80 25.60 -0.54
CA ARG A 283 -10.84 25.19 0.41
C ARG A 283 -11.47 23.88 -0.03
N PHE A 284 -11.49 22.89 0.86
CA PHE A 284 -12.19 21.64 0.59
C PHE A 284 -13.69 21.83 0.77
N GLN A 285 -14.47 21.42 -0.23
CA GLN A 285 -15.93 21.40 -0.19
C GLN A 285 -16.42 19.96 -0.29
N GLY A 286 -17.62 19.71 0.25
CA GLY A 286 -18.23 18.38 0.18
C GLY A 286 -18.46 17.94 -1.27
N LEU A 287 -18.35 16.64 -1.52
CA LEU A 287 -18.47 16.06 -2.86
C LEU A 287 -19.80 15.34 -3.02
N GLU A 288 -20.56 15.71 -4.05
CA GLU A 288 -21.91 15.18 -4.27
C GLU A 288 -21.91 13.75 -4.86
N ASN A 289 -20.95 13.45 -5.73
CA ASN A 289 -20.91 12.20 -6.50
C ASN A 289 -19.48 11.87 -6.97
N GLU A 290 -19.31 10.68 -7.55
CA GLU A 290 -18.01 10.18 -8.04
C GLU A 290 -17.40 11.10 -9.11
N SER A 291 -18.21 11.67 -10.01
CA SER A 291 -17.72 12.59 -11.05
C SER A 291 -17.11 13.88 -10.47
N ALA A 292 -17.73 14.45 -9.43
CA ALA A 292 -17.20 15.63 -8.74
C ALA A 292 -15.88 15.31 -8.02
N ALA A 293 -15.75 14.10 -7.49
CA ALA A 293 -14.51 13.63 -6.88
C ALA A 293 -13.39 13.48 -7.92
N GLU A 294 -13.68 12.89 -9.08
CA GLU A 294 -12.72 12.74 -10.18
C GLU A 294 -12.26 14.10 -10.71
N GLU A 295 -13.19 15.05 -10.90
CA GLU A 295 -12.88 16.41 -11.32
C GLU A 295 -11.97 17.12 -10.32
N LEU A 296 -12.27 17.02 -9.01
CA LEU A 296 -11.42 17.58 -7.96
C LEU A 296 -10.00 17.00 -8.01
N VAL A 297 -9.87 15.68 -8.08
CA VAL A 297 -8.57 14.99 -8.12
C VAL A 297 -7.76 15.43 -9.34
N GLU A 298 -8.37 15.47 -10.53
CA GLU A 298 -7.69 15.85 -11.76
C GLU A 298 -7.32 17.34 -11.79
N ARG A 299 -8.20 18.20 -11.33
CA ARG A 299 -7.94 19.64 -11.21
C ARG A 299 -6.79 19.92 -10.26
N LEU A 300 -6.76 19.28 -9.09
CA LEU A 300 -5.67 19.44 -8.13
C LEU A 300 -4.37 18.80 -8.62
N ARG A 301 -4.44 17.68 -9.34
CA ARG A 301 -3.28 17.06 -10.00
C ARG A 301 -2.64 18.00 -11.02
N SER A 302 -3.44 18.69 -11.83
CA SER A 302 -2.96 19.63 -12.84
C SER A 302 -2.52 20.98 -12.27
N SER A 303 -3.26 21.55 -11.31
CA SER A 303 -2.97 22.89 -10.75
C SER A 303 -1.75 22.93 -9.82
N SER A 304 -1.44 21.82 -9.16
CA SER A 304 -0.31 21.71 -8.22
C SER A 304 1.02 21.32 -8.88
N ALA A 305 1.16 21.50 -10.19
CA ALA A 305 2.37 21.13 -10.94
C ALA A 305 3.61 21.88 -10.42
N GLY A 306 4.30 21.28 -9.42
CA GLY A 306 5.51 21.81 -8.81
C GLY A 306 5.37 22.34 -7.37
N HIS A 307 4.15 22.46 -6.83
CA HIS A 307 3.91 23.04 -5.51
C HIS A 307 3.41 22.02 -4.48
N ASN A 308 3.65 22.31 -3.20
CA ASN A 308 2.96 21.62 -2.11
C ASN A 308 1.49 22.06 -2.09
N LEU A 309 0.61 21.19 -1.60
CA LEU A 309 -0.82 21.43 -1.57
C LEU A 309 -1.30 21.55 -0.13
N LEU A 310 -2.10 22.58 0.14
CA LEU A 310 -2.83 22.75 1.39
C LEU A 310 -4.33 22.70 1.09
N LEU A 311 -5.05 21.81 1.78
CA LEU A 311 -6.51 21.76 1.74
C LEU A 311 -7.06 22.28 3.07
N ASP A 312 -7.83 23.36 3.02
CA ASP A 312 -8.53 23.92 4.18
C ASP A 312 -9.82 23.15 4.45
N LEU A 313 -9.84 22.39 5.55
CA LEU A 313 -10.96 21.58 6.03
C LEU A 313 -11.74 22.28 7.16
N HIS A 314 -11.50 23.56 7.44
CA HIS A 314 -12.15 24.27 8.54
C HIS A 314 -13.69 24.23 8.45
N ALA A 315 -14.24 24.30 7.24
CA ALA A 315 -15.68 24.27 6.97
C ALA A 315 -16.27 22.85 6.91
N VAL A 316 -15.46 21.80 7.07
CA VAL A 316 -15.85 20.41 6.81
C VAL A 316 -16.21 19.69 8.12
N PRO A 317 -17.50 19.45 8.41
CA PRO A 317 -17.92 18.75 9.64
C PRO A 317 -17.64 17.24 9.61
N TRP A 318 -17.60 16.65 8.42
CA TRP A 318 -17.51 15.22 8.21
C TRP A 318 -16.91 14.92 6.83
N LEU A 319 -16.24 13.77 6.71
CA LEU A 319 -15.81 13.21 5.44
C LEU A 319 -16.46 11.83 5.25
N ASN A 320 -17.12 11.62 4.12
CA ASN A 320 -17.64 10.31 3.72
C ASN A 320 -16.52 9.46 3.06
N SER A 321 -16.84 8.23 2.67
CA SER A 321 -15.88 7.28 2.06
C SER A 321 -15.30 7.77 0.73
N LEU A 322 -16.10 8.47 -0.08
CA LEU A 322 -15.67 9.01 -1.37
C LEU A 322 -14.74 10.20 -1.18
N GLU A 323 -15.07 11.10 -0.26
CA GLU A 323 -14.24 12.27 0.08
C GLU A 323 -12.89 11.85 0.68
N LEU A 324 -12.89 10.87 1.58
CA LEU A 324 -11.64 10.27 2.06
C LEU A 324 -10.83 9.65 0.92
N GLY A 325 -11.49 8.98 -0.04
CA GLY A 325 -10.83 8.42 -1.21
C GLY A 325 -10.20 9.47 -2.10
N ALA A 326 -10.90 10.58 -2.34
CA ALA A 326 -10.35 11.71 -3.08
C ALA A 326 -9.11 12.29 -2.38
N LEU A 327 -9.14 12.46 -1.06
CA LEU A 327 -7.98 12.93 -0.29
C LEU A 327 -6.79 11.96 -0.40
N LEU A 328 -7.03 10.64 -0.36
CA LEU A 328 -5.96 9.65 -0.54
C LEU A 328 -5.33 9.74 -1.93
N GLU A 329 -6.14 9.86 -2.99
CA GLU A 329 -5.67 9.99 -4.37
C GLU A 329 -4.90 11.30 -4.60
N ILE A 330 -5.38 12.41 -4.03
CA ILE A 330 -4.67 13.70 -4.06
C ILE A 330 -3.31 13.56 -3.37
N ASN A 331 -3.26 12.95 -2.17
CA ASN A 331 -2.01 12.75 -1.45
C ASN A 331 -1.05 11.83 -2.20
N LYS A 332 -1.55 10.73 -2.79
CA LYS A 332 -0.77 9.79 -3.62
C LYS A 332 -0.17 10.53 -4.81
N SER A 333 -0.95 11.37 -5.48
CA SER A 333 -0.52 12.23 -6.60
C SER A 333 0.54 13.26 -6.17
N CYS A 334 0.39 13.91 -5.02
CA CYS A 334 1.41 14.80 -4.47
C CYS A 334 2.72 14.06 -4.18
N ARG A 335 2.65 12.91 -3.47
CA ARG A 335 3.82 12.10 -3.12
C ARG A 335 4.57 11.59 -4.36
N ALA A 336 3.85 11.14 -5.39
CA ALA A 336 4.45 10.69 -6.65
C ALA A 336 5.27 11.78 -7.38
N ARG A 337 5.02 13.07 -7.07
CA ARG A 337 5.73 14.22 -7.63
C ARG A 337 6.75 14.83 -6.65
N GLY A 338 7.05 14.15 -5.54
CA GLY A 338 7.92 14.68 -4.48
C GLY A 338 7.32 15.88 -3.75
N LYS A 339 5.99 16.04 -3.78
CA LYS A 339 5.24 17.10 -3.09
C LYS A 339 4.43 16.55 -1.93
N ARG A 340 3.88 17.44 -1.13
CA ARG A 340 3.17 17.11 0.11
C ARG A 340 1.76 17.70 0.11
N LEU A 341 0.82 16.93 0.64
CA LEU A 341 -0.51 17.42 0.98
C LEU A 341 -0.55 17.67 2.49
N VAL A 342 -1.03 18.85 2.87
CA VAL A 342 -1.34 19.23 4.25
C VAL A 342 -2.85 19.46 4.38
N LEU A 343 -3.49 18.76 5.30
CA LEU A 343 -4.87 19.01 5.70
C LEU A 343 -4.88 20.08 6.80
N TYR A 344 -5.36 21.26 6.46
CA TYR A 344 -5.42 22.40 7.37
C TYR A 344 -6.74 22.45 8.13
N ALA A 345 -6.66 22.74 9.43
CA ALA A 345 -7.77 22.90 10.35
C ALA A 345 -8.85 21.80 10.28
N PRO A 346 -8.51 20.50 10.20
CA PRO A 346 -9.51 19.44 10.26
C PRO A 346 -10.24 19.49 11.60
N ARG A 347 -11.59 19.50 11.56
CA ARG A 347 -12.42 19.53 12.77
C ARG A 347 -12.17 18.30 13.65
N PRO A 348 -12.43 18.37 14.97
CA PRO A 348 -12.22 17.24 15.88
C PRO A 348 -12.92 15.94 15.44
N LYS A 349 -14.08 16.05 14.80
CA LYS A 349 -14.82 14.91 14.24
C LYS A 349 -14.09 14.25 13.07
N VAL A 350 -13.57 15.06 12.16
CA VAL A 350 -12.71 14.61 11.04
C VAL A 350 -11.41 14.00 11.58
N MET A 351 -10.77 14.60 12.57
CA MET A 351 -9.56 14.05 13.17
C MET A 351 -9.79 12.67 13.81
N ARG A 352 -10.90 12.48 14.53
CA ARG A 352 -11.25 11.15 15.08
C ARG A 352 -11.55 10.13 13.98
N LEU A 353 -12.20 10.54 12.89
CA LEU A 353 -12.42 9.69 11.73
C LEU A 353 -11.09 9.22 11.13
N LEU A 354 -10.15 10.14 10.87
CA LEU A 354 -8.82 9.80 10.37
C LEU A 354 -8.10 8.83 11.33
N GLN A 355 -8.18 9.07 12.65
CA GLN A 355 -7.56 8.21 13.65
C GLN A 355 -8.17 6.80 13.67
N THR A 356 -9.50 6.67 13.62
CA THR A 356 -10.19 5.38 13.58
C THR A 356 -9.92 4.63 12.28
N CYS A 357 -9.80 5.34 11.16
CA CYS A 357 -9.37 4.76 9.88
C CYS A 357 -7.85 4.54 9.79
N ARG A 358 -7.08 4.82 10.84
CA ARG A 358 -5.60 4.71 10.85
C ARG A 358 -4.92 5.54 9.74
N LEU A 359 -5.49 6.68 9.38
CA LEU A 359 -4.98 7.56 8.32
C LEU A 359 -4.22 8.77 8.87
N THR A 360 -4.08 8.92 10.19
CA THR A 360 -3.36 10.05 10.81
C THR A 360 -1.90 10.10 10.42
N ASP A 361 -1.25 8.94 10.27
CA ASP A 361 0.15 8.88 9.87
C ASP A 361 0.33 9.00 8.35
N TYR A 362 -0.77 8.90 7.59
CA TYR A 362 -0.76 9.03 6.14
C TYR A 362 -0.92 10.50 5.68
N PHE A 363 -1.60 11.33 6.47
CA PHE A 363 -1.83 12.75 6.17
C PHE A 363 -1.04 13.66 7.10
N ASN A 364 -0.37 14.66 6.53
CA ASN A 364 0.11 15.78 7.33
C ASN A 364 -1.10 16.65 7.72
N THR A 365 -1.22 17.00 9.00
CA THR A 365 -2.31 17.85 9.49
C THR A 365 -1.74 19.04 10.24
N ALA A 366 -2.27 20.23 9.99
CA ALA A 366 -1.93 21.45 10.71
C ALA A 366 -3.20 22.09 11.26
N ARG A 367 -3.17 22.56 12.51
CA ARG A 367 -4.29 23.32 13.11
C ARG A 367 -4.09 24.82 13.02
N ARG A 368 -2.85 25.26 12.88
CA ARG A 368 -2.46 26.66 12.81
C ARG A 368 -1.53 26.90 11.63
N PHE A 369 -1.48 28.15 11.18
CA PHE A 369 -0.72 28.53 9.99
C PHE A 369 0.79 28.36 10.17
N ASP A 370 1.33 28.64 11.35
CA ASP A 370 2.74 28.47 11.70
C ASP A 370 3.21 27.01 11.61
N GLU A 371 2.33 26.06 11.94
CA GLU A 371 2.61 24.63 11.81
C GLU A 371 2.81 24.20 10.35
N VAL A 372 2.14 24.85 9.38
CA VAL A 372 2.23 24.49 7.95
C VAL A 372 3.65 24.65 7.42
N GLN A 373 4.28 25.79 7.73
CA GLN A 373 5.63 26.09 7.24
C GLN A 373 6.66 25.14 7.89
N SER A 374 6.53 24.89 9.20
CA SER A 374 7.40 23.95 9.91
C SER A 374 7.26 22.53 9.35
N ILE A 375 6.04 22.05 9.08
CA ILE A 375 5.82 20.74 8.46
C ILE A 375 6.54 20.68 7.10
N ILE A 376 6.35 21.69 6.25
CA ILE A 376 6.95 21.68 4.91
C ILE A 376 8.48 21.74 4.98
N GLN A 377 9.04 22.58 5.84
CA GLN A 377 10.49 22.71 5.98
C GLN A 377 11.12 21.43 6.53
N ASN A 378 10.59 20.87 7.61
CA ASN A 378 11.09 19.61 8.17
C ASN A 378 11.02 18.48 7.14
N LEU A 379 9.96 18.44 6.33
CA LEU A 379 9.81 17.44 5.29
C LEU A 379 10.86 17.58 4.19
N VAL A 380 11.39 18.77 3.90
CA VAL A 380 12.44 18.99 2.89
C VAL A 380 13.80 18.55 3.42
N GLU A 381 14.12 18.90 4.67
CA GLU A 381 15.42 18.66 5.29
C GLU A 381 15.72 17.16 5.50
N HIS A 382 14.69 16.32 5.70
CA HIS A 382 14.84 14.91 6.08
C HIS A 382 14.42 13.91 4.98
N LEU A 383 14.40 14.36 3.71
CA LEU A 383 13.98 13.52 2.58
C LEU A 383 14.96 12.40 2.26
N ASP A 384 16.25 12.71 2.27
CA ASP A 384 17.29 11.81 1.73
C ASP A 384 18.07 11.07 2.83
N GLY A 385 17.87 11.45 4.10
CA GLY A 385 18.71 10.98 5.20
C GLY A 385 20.08 11.66 5.16
N GLY A 386 21.05 11.09 5.86
CA GLY A 386 22.41 11.61 5.87
C GLY A 386 23.41 10.63 6.48
N ALA A 387 24.68 10.96 6.34
CA ALA A 387 25.78 10.19 6.91
C ALA A 387 26.84 11.12 7.48
N ILE A 388 27.21 10.88 8.73
CA ILE A 388 28.18 11.68 9.48
C ILE A 388 29.27 10.74 10.01
N TYR A 389 30.53 11.03 9.69
CA TYR A 389 31.66 10.27 10.20
C TYR A 389 32.47 11.09 11.21
N GLU A 390 32.62 10.55 12.42
CA GLU A 390 33.40 11.15 13.51
C GLU A 390 34.22 10.07 14.25
N GLU A 391 35.53 10.28 14.38
CA GLU A 391 36.45 9.48 15.23
C GLU A 391 36.34 7.94 15.09
N GLY A 392 36.10 7.43 13.87
CA GLY A 392 35.98 5.98 13.62
C GLY A 392 34.57 5.42 13.75
N SER A 393 33.58 6.29 14.00
CA SER A 393 32.16 5.96 14.02
C SER A 393 31.43 6.61 12.85
N LEU A 394 30.68 5.81 12.08
CA LEU A 394 29.78 6.29 11.05
C LEU A 394 28.35 6.32 11.59
N THR A 395 27.73 7.49 11.63
CA THR A 395 26.31 7.66 11.93
C THR A 395 25.53 7.77 10.63
N LEU A 396 24.60 6.84 10.40
CA LEU A 396 23.65 6.87 9.29
C LEU A 396 22.31 7.40 9.79
N GLU A 397 21.97 8.62 9.41
CA GLU A 397 20.67 9.23 9.70
C GLU A 397 19.65 8.72 8.68
N LEU A 398 18.67 7.95 9.17
CA LEU A 398 17.65 7.40 8.29
C LEU A 398 16.72 8.51 7.74
N PRO A 399 16.32 8.43 6.47
CA PRO A 399 15.28 9.31 5.93
C PRO A 399 13.94 9.09 6.65
N MET A 400 13.01 10.02 6.51
CA MET A 400 11.68 9.89 7.13
C MET A 400 10.92 8.65 6.67
N GLU A 401 11.08 8.24 5.42
CA GLU A 401 10.49 7.01 4.88
C GLU A 401 11.58 6.13 4.27
N LEU A 402 11.77 4.92 4.79
CA LEU A 402 12.65 3.91 4.21
C LEU A 402 11.82 2.80 3.55
N THR A 403 11.62 2.95 2.24
CA THR A 403 10.74 2.09 1.42
C THR A 403 11.45 1.62 0.16
N ALA A 404 10.86 0.68 -0.58
CA ALA A 404 11.39 0.28 -1.90
C ALA A 404 11.63 1.47 -2.86
N ALA A 405 10.92 2.60 -2.67
CA ALA A 405 11.05 3.79 -3.49
C ALA A 405 12.23 4.69 -3.11
N THR A 406 12.53 4.80 -1.82
CA THR A 406 13.55 5.72 -1.27
C THR A 406 14.87 5.00 -1.03
N LEU A 407 14.83 3.69 -0.81
CA LEU A 407 15.98 2.86 -0.49
C LEU A 407 17.12 2.97 -1.51
N PRO A 408 16.92 2.92 -2.85
CA PRO A 408 18.05 2.90 -3.78
C PRO A 408 18.93 4.16 -3.77
N VAL A 409 18.38 5.30 -3.32
CA VAL A 409 19.14 6.55 -3.18
C VAL A 409 19.99 6.47 -1.91
N PHE A 410 19.35 6.14 -0.79
CA PHE A 410 19.99 6.02 0.52
C PHE A 410 21.04 4.89 0.58
N GLU A 411 20.74 3.74 -0.01
CA GLU A 411 21.63 2.57 -0.06
C GLU A 411 22.94 2.90 -0.77
N LYS A 412 22.89 3.60 -1.92
CA LYS A 412 24.10 4.01 -2.64
C LYS A 412 24.99 4.94 -1.83
N GLU A 413 24.38 5.87 -1.10
CA GLU A 413 25.11 6.81 -0.25
C GLU A 413 25.76 6.08 0.94
N ALA A 414 24.99 5.23 1.62
CA ALA A 414 25.48 4.44 2.74
C ALA A 414 26.59 3.46 2.32
N GLU A 415 26.42 2.74 1.21
CA GLU A 415 27.42 1.79 0.69
C GLU A 415 28.72 2.49 0.28
N PHE A 416 28.62 3.63 -0.41
CA PHE A 416 29.79 4.41 -0.82
C PHE A 416 30.64 4.82 0.39
N ILE A 417 29.99 5.39 1.41
CA ILE A 417 30.67 5.91 2.60
C ILE A 417 31.23 4.75 3.45
N HIS A 418 30.48 3.66 3.59
CA HIS A 418 30.94 2.48 4.32
C HIS A 418 32.18 1.87 3.67
N HIS A 419 32.16 1.66 2.35
CA HIS A 419 33.28 1.07 1.61
C HIS A 419 34.54 1.94 1.70
N GLU A 420 34.43 3.25 1.51
CA GLU A 420 35.57 4.17 1.56
C GLU A 420 36.22 4.20 2.95
N LEU A 421 35.42 4.23 4.03
CA LEU A 421 35.93 4.24 5.40
C LEU A 421 36.52 2.89 5.81
N GLN A 422 35.99 1.79 5.27
CA GLN A 422 36.46 0.46 5.59
C GLN A 422 37.76 0.10 4.86
N GLU A 423 37.94 0.51 3.60
CA GLU A 423 39.21 0.37 2.89
C GLU A 423 40.37 1.09 3.59
N GLN A 424 40.06 2.18 4.29
CA GLN A 424 41.03 2.92 5.10
C GLN A 424 41.30 2.27 6.47
N GLY A 425 40.54 1.25 6.87
CA GLY A 425 40.69 0.52 8.14
C GLY A 425 40.39 1.35 9.38
N ILE A 426 39.64 2.44 9.23
CA ILE A 426 39.34 3.41 10.30
C ILE A 426 37.96 3.21 10.92
N LEU A 427 37.08 2.47 10.25
CA LEU A 427 35.70 2.24 10.70
C LEU A 427 35.65 1.16 11.80
N LYS A 428 35.12 1.53 12.96
CA LYS A 428 34.97 0.64 14.12
C LYS A 428 33.51 0.35 14.44
N THR A 429 32.66 1.36 14.28
CA THR A 429 31.24 1.29 14.64
C THR A 429 30.37 1.98 13.60
N ILE A 430 29.17 1.43 13.39
CA ILE A 430 28.08 2.08 12.65
C ILE A 430 26.90 2.30 13.60
N ALA A 431 26.45 3.54 13.74
CA ALA A 431 25.24 3.90 14.45
C ALA A 431 24.16 4.28 13.43
N VAL A 432 23.00 3.64 13.46
CA VAL A 432 21.87 4.02 12.62
C VAL A 432 20.90 4.85 13.45
N ASP A 433 20.78 6.14 13.15
CA ASP A 433 19.84 7.02 13.83
C ASP A 433 18.47 6.98 13.14
N ALA A 434 17.46 6.49 13.87
CA ALA A 434 16.09 6.38 13.41
C ALA A 434 15.16 7.46 14.02
N ALA A 435 15.70 8.55 14.59
CA ALA A 435 14.92 9.61 15.23
C ALA A 435 13.78 10.14 14.35
N GLN A 436 14.10 10.38 13.08
CA GLN A 436 13.21 11.00 12.09
C GLN A 436 12.42 9.99 11.26
N LEU A 437 12.68 8.69 11.43
CA LEU A 437 12.04 7.63 10.67
C LEU A 437 10.56 7.51 11.06
N ASP A 438 9.66 7.92 10.17
CA ASP A 438 8.22 7.84 10.36
C ASP A 438 7.65 6.52 9.84
N PHE A 439 8.22 5.98 8.76
CA PHE A 439 7.74 4.75 8.13
C PHE A 439 8.87 3.92 7.54
N ILE A 440 8.78 2.60 7.72
CA ILE A 440 9.67 1.62 7.12
C ILE A 440 8.85 0.43 6.61
N ASP A 441 9.18 -0.07 5.42
CA ASP A 441 8.58 -1.28 4.85
C ASP A 441 9.54 -2.48 4.90
N SER A 442 9.08 -3.64 4.41
CA SER A 442 9.89 -4.87 4.38
C SER A 442 11.20 -4.72 3.59
N SER A 443 11.26 -3.82 2.60
CA SER A 443 12.47 -3.52 1.83
C SER A 443 13.49 -2.78 2.71
N GLY A 444 13.04 -1.75 3.42
CA GLY A 444 13.88 -1.02 4.37
C GLY A 444 14.38 -1.91 5.52
N LEU A 445 13.51 -2.79 6.05
CA LEU A 445 13.94 -3.78 7.04
C LEU A 445 14.95 -4.79 6.47
N GLY A 446 14.74 -5.25 5.23
CA GLY A 446 15.67 -6.14 4.54
C GLY A 446 17.06 -5.51 4.38
N PHE A 447 17.11 -4.23 4.01
CA PHE A 447 18.35 -3.46 3.95
C PHE A 447 19.06 -3.39 5.32
N LEU A 448 18.35 -3.04 6.41
CA LEU A 448 18.97 -2.97 7.74
C LEU A 448 19.53 -4.31 8.21
N ILE A 449 18.87 -5.43 7.86
CA ILE A 449 19.38 -6.78 8.16
C ILE A 449 20.62 -7.08 7.33
N ALA A 450 20.60 -6.75 6.03
CA ALA A 450 21.73 -6.95 5.14
C ALA A 450 22.95 -6.15 5.62
N LEU A 451 22.75 -4.87 5.97
CA LEU A 451 23.78 -4.02 6.54
C LEU A 451 24.36 -4.60 7.83
N LYS A 452 23.51 -5.05 8.76
CA LYS A 452 23.97 -5.69 10.01
C LYS A 452 24.82 -6.93 9.76
N LYS A 453 24.45 -7.73 8.76
CA LYS A 453 25.20 -8.94 8.39
C LYS A 453 26.57 -8.60 7.81
N VAL A 454 26.63 -7.64 6.88
CA VAL A 454 27.89 -7.17 6.28
C VAL A 454 28.83 -6.63 7.37
N THR A 455 28.33 -5.76 8.26
CA THR A 455 29.16 -5.20 9.35
C THR A 455 29.68 -6.28 10.29
N GLN A 456 28.89 -7.33 10.56
CA GLN A 456 29.31 -8.44 11.40
C GLN A 456 30.43 -9.28 10.76
N ASP A 457 30.31 -9.57 9.46
CA ASP A 457 31.32 -10.32 8.70
C ASP A 457 32.65 -9.55 8.64
N GLU A 458 32.59 -8.22 8.71
CA GLU A 458 33.73 -7.32 8.72
C GLU A 458 34.28 -6.97 10.13
N GLY A 459 33.64 -7.45 11.20
CA GLY A 459 34.05 -7.15 12.58
C GLY A 459 33.71 -5.73 13.06
N VAL A 460 32.84 -5.02 12.35
CA VAL A 460 32.33 -3.68 12.70
C VAL A 460 31.05 -3.82 13.53
N SER A 461 30.96 -3.12 14.67
CA SER A 461 29.74 -3.15 15.48
C SER A 461 28.67 -2.24 14.91
N MET A 462 27.42 -2.71 14.82
CA MET A 462 26.27 -1.92 14.38
C MET A 462 25.18 -1.85 15.45
N SER A 463 24.67 -0.65 15.71
CA SER A 463 23.51 -0.41 16.57
C SER A 463 22.48 0.52 15.93
N ILE A 464 21.21 0.41 16.32
CA ILE A 464 20.14 1.32 15.91
C ILE A 464 19.71 2.14 17.13
N ALA A 465 19.72 3.46 17.01
CA ALA A 465 19.36 4.42 18.06
C ALA A 465 18.08 5.20 17.71
N ASN A 466 17.49 5.82 18.75
CA ASN A 466 16.38 6.78 18.64
C ASN A 466 15.14 6.32 17.87
N LEU A 467 14.89 5.01 17.77
CA LEU A 467 13.70 4.48 17.08
C LEU A 467 12.42 5.00 17.75
N ASN A 468 11.69 5.88 17.03
CA ASN A 468 10.44 6.43 17.54
C ASN A 468 9.30 5.38 17.51
N THR A 469 8.12 5.75 18.02
CA THR A 469 7.02 4.79 18.22
C THR A 469 6.34 4.34 16.92
N LYS A 470 6.42 5.11 15.83
CA LYS A 470 5.70 4.83 14.58
C LYS A 470 6.25 3.60 13.83
N PRO A 471 7.55 3.51 13.46
CA PRO A 471 8.09 2.36 12.74
C PRO A 471 8.26 1.14 13.64
N ARG A 472 8.30 1.32 14.97
CA ARG A 472 8.53 0.24 15.95
C ARG A 472 7.58 -0.93 15.78
N ARG A 473 6.31 -0.65 15.45
CA ARG A 473 5.32 -1.71 15.20
C ARG A 473 5.69 -2.58 14.01
N THR A 474 6.26 -2.01 12.95
CA THR A 474 6.73 -2.78 11.79
C THR A 474 7.90 -3.69 12.17
N PHE A 475 8.85 -3.21 12.98
CA PHE A 475 9.96 -4.02 13.51
C PHE A 475 9.44 -5.24 14.32
N GLU A 476 8.47 -5.02 15.20
CA GLU A 476 7.85 -6.07 16.02
C GLU A 476 7.10 -7.11 15.19
N ILE A 477 6.32 -6.67 14.18
CA ILE A 477 5.55 -7.56 13.29
C ILE A 477 6.49 -8.43 12.46
N ALA A 478 7.58 -7.84 11.94
CA ALA A 478 8.60 -8.57 11.20
C ALA A 478 9.50 -9.43 12.10
N ARG A 479 9.42 -9.27 13.43
CA ARG A 479 10.24 -9.95 14.45
C ARG A 479 11.73 -9.72 14.29
N VAL A 480 12.08 -8.54 13.78
CA VAL A 480 13.47 -8.12 13.55
C VAL A 480 13.99 -7.26 14.70
N ASP A 481 13.12 -6.85 15.62
CA ASP A 481 13.47 -6.18 16.87
C ASP A 481 14.58 -6.92 17.63
N LYS A 482 14.48 -8.24 17.73
CA LYS A 482 15.49 -9.05 18.42
C LYS A 482 16.83 -9.11 17.70
N VAL A 483 16.81 -8.96 16.38
CA VAL A 483 18.00 -9.05 15.53
C VAL A 483 18.65 -7.68 15.40
N LEU A 484 17.88 -6.61 15.25
CA LEU A 484 18.37 -5.27 14.94
C LEU A 484 18.52 -4.37 16.18
N LEU A 485 17.65 -4.49 17.18
CA LEU A 485 17.62 -3.58 18.34
C LEU A 485 18.33 -4.13 19.59
N HIS A 486 18.75 -5.40 19.56
CA HIS A 486 19.68 -5.93 20.54
C HIS A 486 21.10 -5.93 19.94
N ALA A 487 21.96 -5.11 20.55
CA ALA A 487 23.41 -5.16 20.43
C ALA A 487 23.97 -5.55 21.80
#